data_AF-A0A8S1A8B9-F1
#
_entry.id   AF-A0A8S1A8B9-F1
#
_cell.length_a   1.000
_cell.length_b   1.000
_cell.length_c   1.000
_cell.angle_alpha   90.00
_cell.angle_beta   90.00
_cell.angle_gamma   90.00
#
_symmetry.space_group_name_H-M   'P 1'
#
loop_
_entity.id
_entity.type
_entity.pdbx_description
1 polymer ?
#
loop_
_entity_poly.entity_id
_entity_poly.type
_entity_poly.pdbx_seq_one_letter_code
_entity_poly.pdbx_strand_id
1 'polypeptide(L)'
;MDVATNLYASLIEYVNNARNNFDQYELAAKEKNPNADYKDKFDRNRIRSTRVTFFEGSSETVLLHGKEKFRIDTFIPIIDTLYGHLKNRLVAYQEIHDRFSFLSQLTTIDSDELTKKMQ
;
A
#
# COMPACT_ATOMS: atom_id res chain seq x y z
N MET A 1 22.97 -4.85 -8.95
CA MET A 1 21.51 -5.10 -8.96
C MET A 1 20.96 -5.32 -7.55
N ASP A 2 21.73 -5.93 -6.66
CA ASP A 2 21.35 -6.18 -5.26
C ASP A 2 21.01 -4.90 -4.45
N VAL A 3 21.65 -3.77 -4.77
CA VAL A 3 21.29 -2.46 -4.17
C VAL A 3 19.83 -2.09 -4.47
N ALA A 4 19.33 -2.35 -5.68
CA ALA A 4 17.96 -1.98 -6.04
C ALA A 4 16.93 -2.85 -5.31
N THR A 5 17.15 -4.16 -5.25
CA THR A 5 16.27 -5.10 -4.52
C THR A 5 16.24 -4.77 -3.02
N ASN A 6 17.39 -4.44 -2.42
CA ASN A 6 17.48 -4.05 -1.01
C ASN A 6 16.78 -2.71 -0.73
N LEU A 7 16.93 -1.71 -1.61
CA LEU A 7 16.20 -0.44 -1.49
C LEU A 7 14.68 -0.62 -1.60
N TYR A 8 14.21 -1.48 -2.50
CA TYR A 8 12.78 -1.80 -2.61
C TYR A 8 12.27 -2.51 -1.37
N ALA A 9 13.02 -3.46 -0.81
CA ALA A 9 12.65 -4.15 0.42
C ALA A 9 12.48 -3.18 1.60
N SER A 10 13.45 -2.27 1.79
CA SER A 10 13.37 -1.22 2.81
C SER A 10 12.18 -0.27 2.59
N LEU A 11 11.92 0.13 1.35
CA LEU A 11 10.78 0.99 1.03
C LEU A 11 9.44 0.30 1.28
N ILE A 12 9.31 -0.99 0.95
CA ILE A 12 8.12 -1.80 1.22
C ILE A 12 7.84 -1.86 2.72
N GLU A 13 8.88 -2.06 3.54
CA GLU A 13 8.75 -2.06 5.00
C GLU A 13 8.32 -0.69 5.54
N TYR A 14 8.92 0.40 5.02
CA TYR A 14 8.51 1.75 5.36
C TYR A 14 7.03 2.01 5.04
N VAL A 15 6.56 1.66 3.83
CA VAL A 15 5.17 1.84 3.41
C VAL A 15 4.21 0.99 4.26
N ASN A 16 4.61 -0.24 4.61
CA ASN A 16 3.84 -1.10 5.50
C ASN A 16 3.69 -0.47 6.89
N ASN A 17 4.75 0.12 7.43
CA ASN A 17 4.70 0.82 8.71
C ASN A 17 3.85 2.09 8.62
N ALA A 18 3.93 2.82 7.50
CA ALA A 18 3.11 4.01 7.26
C ALA A 18 1.60 3.71 7.34
N ARG A 19 1.17 2.51 6.96
CA ARG A 19 -0.23 2.06 7.07
C ARG A 19 -0.82 2.21 8.49
N ASN A 20 0.01 2.05 9.53
CA ASN A 20 -0.42 2.13 10.92
C ASN A 20 -0.29 3.54 11.51
N ASN A 21 0.40 4.44 10.82
CA ASN A 21 0.73 5.79 11.32
C ASN A 21 -0.27 6.86 10.87
N PHE A 22 -1.50 6.47 10.53
CA PHE A 22 -2.54 7.39 10.05
C PHE A 22 -2.73 8.61 10.96
N ASP A 23 -2.80 8.40 12.28
CA ASP A 23 -3.04 9.47 13.24
C ASP A 23 -1.94 10.53 13.23
N GLN A 24 -0.69 10.12 13.04
CA GLN A 24 0.44 11.04 12.94
C GLN A 24 0.35 11.91 11.68
N TYR A 25 -0.04 11.31 10.56
CA TYR A 25 -0.25 12.05 9.31
C TYR A 25 -1.46 12.99 9.39
N GLU A 26 -2.54 12.57 10.04
CA GLU A 26 -3.70 13.43 10.29
C GLU A 26 -3.31 14.65 11.13
N LEU A 27 -2.58 14.45 12.22
CA LEU A 27 -2.10 15.53 13.08
C LEU A 27 -1.21 16.51 12.29
N ALA A 28 -0.20 16.00 11.58
CA ALA A 28 0.68 16.83 10.77
C ALA A 28 -0.06 17.58 9.64
N ALA A 29 -1.11 16.98 9.06
CA ALA A 29 -1.94 17.64 8.07
C ALA A 29 -2.78 18.77 8.68
N LYS A 30 -3.36 18.55 9.87
CA LYS A 30 -4.13 19.57 10.60
C LYS A 30 -3.26 20.71 11.11
N GLU A 31 -2.02 20.44 11.52
CA GLU A 31 -1.06 21.50 11.87
C GLU A 31 -0.79 22.44 10.68
N LYS A 32 -0.65 21.88 9.47
CA LYS A 32 -0.41 22.65 8.25
C LYS A 32 -1.67 23.31 7.70
N ASN A 33 -2.83 22.70 7.92
CA ASN A 33 -4.12 23.21 7.45
C ASN A 33 -5.21 23.03 8.54
N PRO A 34 -5.27 23.94 9.52
CA PRO A 34 -6.18 23.81 10.67
C PRO A 34 -7.66 23.90 10.30
N ASN A 35 -7.97 24.57 9.19
CA ASN A 35 -9.33 24.79 8.71
C ASN A 35 -9.81 23.69 7.75
N ALA A 36 -8.98 22.68 7.48
CA ALA A 36 -9.40 21.53 6.68
C ALA A 36 -10.32 20.63 7.48
N ASP A 37 -11.51 20.40 6.93
CA ASP A 37 -12.46 19.42 7.42
C ASP A 37 -12.57 18.25 6.44
N TYR A 38 -13.10 17.13 6.96
CA TYR A 38 -13.43 15.98 6.13
C TYR A 38 -14.60 16.30 5.19
N LYS A 39 -14.51 15.80 3.96
CA LYS A 39 -15.48 16.08 2.88
C LYS A 39 -16.93 15.76 3.28
N ASP A 40 -17.12 14.70 4.04
CA ASP A 40 -18.44 14.22 4.45
C ASP A 40 -19.08 15.03 5.57
N LYS A 41 -18.39 16.04 6.13
CA LYS A 41 -19.00 17.00 7.06
C LYS A 41 -20.15 17.79 6.43
N PHE A 42 -20.11 17.97 5.10
CA PHE A 42 -21.12 18.72 4.35
C PHE A 42 -21.99 17.83 3.46
N ASP A 43 -21.66 16.55 3.30
CA ASP A 43 -22.41 15.62 2.45
C ASP A 43 -23.63 15.06 3.21
N ARG A 44 -24.80 15.14 2.56
CA ARG A 44 -26.05 14.60 3.13
C ARG A 44 -26.05 13.08 2.98
N ASN A 45 -25.96 12.34 4.08
CA ASN A 45 -26.10 10.88 4.05
C ASN A 45 -27.52 10.49 3.62
N ARG A 46 -27.64 9.81 2.48
CA ARG A 46 -28.92 9.31 1.97
C ARG A 46 -29.39 8.14 2.83
N ILE A 47 -30.34 8.40 3.73
CA ILE A 47 -31.00 7.35 4.52
C ILE A 47 -31.91 6.54 3.58
N ARG A 48 -31.69 5.23 3.49
CA ARG A 48 -32.56 4.32 2.73
C ARG A 48 -33.85 4.11 3.52
N SER A 49 -35.00 4.22 2.85
CA SER A 49 -36.30 3.97 3.50
C SER A 49 -36.38 2.52 3.96
N THR A 50 -36.53 2.30 5.27
CA THR A 50 -36.63 0.96 5.89
C THR A 50 -38.03 0.35 5.78
N ARG A 51 -39.00 1.05 5.18
CA ARG A 51 -40.38 0.58 5.05
C ARG A 51 -40.58 -0.60 4.08
N VAL A 52 -39.52 -1.06 3.40
CA VAL A 52 -39.63 -2.03 2.28
C VAL A 52 -39.28 -3.47 2.68
N THR A 53 -38.64 -3.71 3.82
CA THR A 53 -38.11 -5.05 4.17
C THR A 53 -38.61 -5.52 5.54
N PHE A 54 -39.90 -5.86 5.62
CA PHE A 54 -40.57 -6.34 6.84
C PHE A 54 -39.97 -7.65 7.42
N PHE A 55 -39.16 -8.38 6.63
CA PHE A 55 -38.55 -9.67 6.99
C PHE A 55 -37.04 -9.62 7.17
N GLU A 56 -36.40 -8.50 6.86
CA GLU A 56 -34.95 -8.34 7.05
C GLU A 56 -34.76 -7.68 8.43
N GLY A 57 -34.26 -8.46 9.40
CA GLY A 57 -33.94 -7.94 10.73
C GLY A 57 -33.09 -6.68 10.62
N SER A 58 -33.19 -5.77 11.60
CA SER A 58 -32.47 -4.50 11.61
C SER A 58 -30.96 -4.73 11.47
N SER A 59 -30.45 -4.62 10.25
CA SER A 59 -29.02 -4.56 10.00
C SER A 59 -28.55 -3.18 10.43
N GLU A 60 -27.74 -3.13 11.49
CA GLU A 60 -27.06 -1.90 11.89
C GLU A 60 -26.11 -1.49 10.76
N THR A 61 -26.54 -0.49 10.00
CA THR A 61 -25.67 0.14 9.00
C THR A 61 -24.62 0.94 9.76
N VAL A 62 -23.40 0.41 9.83
CA VAL A 62 -22.26 1.14 10.38
C VAL A 62 -21.92 2.28 9.42
N LEU A 63 -22.46 3.46 9.70
CA LEU A 63 -22.12 4.68 8.98
C LEU A 63 -20.82 5.23 9.56
N LEU A 64 -19.72 5.05 8.83
CA LEU A 64 -18.44 5.69 9.12
C LEU A 64 -18.49 7.17 8.72
N HIS A 65 -17.89 8.03 9.53
CA HIS A 65 -17.86 9.48 9.28
C HIS A 65 -16.47 10.08 9.54
N GLY A 66 -16.19 11.20 8.86
CA GLY A 66 -15.01 12.03 9.04
C GLY A 66 -13.72 11.23 8.95
N LYS A 67 -13.01 11.20 10.09
CA LYS A 67 -11.72 10.55 10.26
C LYS A 67 -11.75 9.07 9.86
N GLU A 68 -12.71 8.31 10.38
CA GLU A 68 -12.76 6.86 10.16
C GLU A 68 -13.10 6.52 8.72
N LYS A 69 -14.05 7.26 8.12
CA LYS A 69 -14.41 7.12 6.72
C LYS A 69 -13.23 7.39 5.81
N PHE A 70 -12.53 8.52 6.02
CA PHE A 70 -11.34 8.85 5.24
C PHE A 70 -10.22 7.82 5.42
N ARG A 71 -10.01 7.33 6.65
CA ARG A 71 -9.02 6.29 6.94
C ARG A 71 -9.31 5.00 6.16
N ILE A 72 -10.54 4.52 6.22
CA ILE A 72 -10.95 3.22 5.67
C ILE A 72 -11.15 3.30 4.15
N ASP A 73 -11.85 4.31 3.66
CA ASP A 73 -12.24 4.39 2.25
C ASP A 73 -11.15 4.99 1.35
N THR A 74 -10.18 5.72 1.92
CA THR A 74 -9.19 6.46 1.14
C THR A 74 -7.76 6.12 1.54
N PHE A 75 -7.38 6.35 2.80
CA PHE A 75 -5.99 6.20 3.23
C PHE A 75 -5.50 4.75 3.10
N ILE A 76 -6.23 3.79 3.66
CA ILE A 76 -5.86 2.36 3.61
C ILE A 76 -5.76 1.88 2.15
N PRO A 77 -6.75 2.10 1.25
CA PRO A 77 -6.65 1.70 -0.14
C PRO A 77 -5.44 2.28 -0.88
N ILE A 78 -5.10 3.55 -0.65
CA ILE A 78 -3.92 4.18 -1.28
C ILE A 78 -2.63 3.50 -0.83
N ILE A 79 -2.48 3.24 0.48
CA ILE A 79 -1.28 2.58 1.00
C ILE A 79 -1.19 1.12 0.54
N ASP A 80 -2.31 0.38 0.58
CA ASP A 80 -2.36 -1.03 0.18
C ASP A 80 -2.07 -1.20 -1.33
N THR A 81 -2.59 -0.31 -2.18
CA THR A 81 -2.28 -0.31 -3.62
C THR A 81 -0.81 0.00 -3.87
N LEU A 82 -0.25 1.02 -3.22
CA LEU A 82 1.17 1.36 -3.33
C LEU A 82 2.05 0.17 -2.91
N TYR A 83 1.73 -0.46 -1.77
CA TYR A 83 2.44 -1.63 -1.27
C TYR A 83 2.41 -2.79 -2.27
N GLY A 84 1.24 -3.09 -2.85
CA GLY A 84 1.09 -4.13 -3.87
C GLY A 84 1.94 -3.86 -5.11
N HIS A 85 1.92 -2.63 -5.61
CA HIS A 85 2.74 -2.24 -6.77
C HIS A 85 4.25 -2.34 -6.49
N LEU A 86 4.69 -1.92 -5.30
CA LEU A 86 6.10 -2.04 -4.90
C LEU A 86 6.54 -3.51 -4.81
N LYS A 87 5.71 -4.38 -4.24
CA LYS A 87 5.98 -5.83 -4.19
C LYS A 87 6.09 -6.44 -5.58
N ASN A 88 5.14 -6.17 -6.45
CA ASN A 88 5.17 -6.69 -7.83
C ASN A 88 6.45 -6.26 -8.55
N ARG A 89 6.89 -5.02 -8.32
CA ARG A 89 8.11 -4.49 -8.92
C ARG A 89 9.38 -5.08 -8.30
N LEU A 90 9.40 -5.36 -7.00
CA LEU A 90 10.50 -6.07 -6.35
C LEU A 90 10.69 -7.46 -6.96
N VAL A 91 9.60 -8.23 -7.16
CA VAL A 91 9.66 -9.57 -7.78
C VAL A 91 10.27 -9.48 -9.18
N ALA A 92 9.82 -8.53 -10.01
CA ALA A 92 10.38 -8.34 -11.34
C ALA A 92 11.89 -8.01 -11.30
N TYR A 93 12.33 -7.19 -10.35
CA TYR A 93 13.76 -6.91 -10.18
C TYR A 93 14.56 -8.09 -9.64
N GLN A 94 13.97 -8.92 -8.78
CA GLN A 94 14.58 -10.17 -8.33
C GLN A 94 14.75 -11.14 -9.49
N GLU A 95 13.74 -11.33 -10.35
CA GLU A 95 13.88 -12.17 -11.53
C GLU A 95 15.00 -11.70 -12.48
N ILE A 96 15.11 -10.40 -12.71
CA ILE A 96 16.21 -9.82 -13.50
C ILE A 96 17.54 -10.04 -12.78
N HIS A 97 17.58 -9.84 -11.47
CA HIS A 97 18.79 -10.07 -10.69
C HIS A 97 19.23 -11.53 -10.79
N ASP A 98 18.33 -12.49 -10.60
CA ASP A 98 18.64 -13.92 -10.64
C ASP A 98 19.18 -14.32 -12.02
N ARG A 99 18.53 -13.86 -13.09
CA ARG A 99 18.94 -14.14 -14.48
C ARG A 99 20.28 -13.51 -14.85
N PHE A 100 20.57 -12.29 -14.38
CA PHE A 100 21.72 -11.51 -14.85
C PHE A 100 22.79 -11.26 -13.78
N SER A 101 22.66 -11.85 -12.59
CA SER A 101 23.60 -11.69 -11.46
C SER A 101 25.02 -12.09 -11.84
N PHE A 102 25.16 -13.09 -12.71
CA PHE A 102 26.46 -13.59 -13.20
C PHE A 102 27.30 -12.51 -13.89
N LEU A 103 26.67 -11.51 -14.54
CA LEU A 103 27.37 -10.40 -15.19
C LEU A 103 28.21 -9.59 -14.19
N SER A 104 27.80 -9.55 -12.93
CA SER A 104 28.56 -8.87 -11.86
C SER A 104 29.71 -9.71 -11.30
N GLN A 105 29.81 -10.98 -11.69
CA GLN A 105 30.76 -11.96 -11.16
C GLN A 105 31.69 -12.53 -12.24
N LEU A 106 31.67 -11.97 -13.46
CA LEU A 106 32.43 -12.43 -14.64
C LEU A 106 33.95 -12.52 -14.42
N THR A 107 34.53 -11.69 -13.56
CA THR A 107 35.98 -11.69 -13.27
C THR A 107 36.37 -12.64 -12.15
N THR A 108 35.41 -13.25 -11.47
CA THR A 108 35.60 -14.04 -10.24
C THR A 108 35.05 -15.45 -10.32
N ILE A 109 34.17 -15.74 -11.29
CA ILE A 109 33.56 -17.05 -11.49
C ILE A 109 34.41 -17.90 -12.43
N ASP A 110 34.52 -19.18 -12.10
CA ASP A 110 35.16 -20.20 -12.95
C ASP A 110 34.30 -20.53 -14.18
N SER A 111 34.94 -20.89 -15.30
CA SER A 111 34.27 -21.06 -16.60
C SER A 111 33.14 -22.10 -16.58
N ASP A 112 33.30 -23.17 -15.80
CA ASP A 112 32.29 -24.24 -15.65
C ASP A 112 31.09 -23.81 -14.79
N GLU A 113 31.29 -22.87 -13.87
CA GLU A 113 30.21 -22.31 -13.04
C GLU A 113 29.47 -21.19 -13.79
N LEU A 114 30.16 -20.46 -14.67
CA LEU A 114 29.57 -19.47 -15.55
C LEU A 114 28.56 -20.11 -16.51
N THR A 115 28.94 -21.22 -17.17
CA THR A 115 28.08 -21.93 -18.13
C THR A 115 26.82 -22.49 -17.48
N LYS A 116 26.90 -22.93 -16.21
CA LYS A 116 25.71 -23.36 -15.44
C LYS A 116 24.77 -22.22 -15.09
N LYS A 117 25.27 -21.00 -14.83
CA LYS A 117 24.42 -19.82 -14.55
C LYS A 117 23.82 -19.19 -15.81
N MET A 118 24.30 -19.57 -17.00
CA MET A 118 23.79 -19.08 -18.29
C MET A 118 22.65 -19.94 -18.88
N GLN A 119 22.46 -21.17 -18.40
CA GLN A 119 21.35 -22.08 -18.78
C GLN A 119 20.08 -21.77 -17.97
#